data_AF-A0A8S3HY82-F1
#
_entry.id   AF-A0A8S3HY82-F1
#
_cell.length_a   1.000
_cell.length_b   1.000
_cell.length_c   1.000
_cell.angle_alpha   90.00
_cell.angle_beta   90.00
_cell.angle_gamma   90.00
#
_symmetry.space_group_name_H-M   'P 1'
#
loop_
_entity.id
_entity.type
_entity.pdbx_description
1 polymer ?
#
loop_
_entity_poly.entity_id
_entity_poly.type
_entity_poly.pdbx_seq_one_letter_code
_entity_poly.pdbx_strand_id
1 'polypeptide(L)'
;MISIINENIQKSSSTNLTSNDPKDVCTIEDILELLRQLFYLSNTYVQNNPHPYHADENLSLENYFYSKKLNNKLLQQIQDSIIIASSSLPIWTEWLTHSYTFLYPFETRQLYFRTTSFGTSRSIVWLQERRDELIRAARTGGLLRPLGGSTTAATTTLSSFRAASNSNENSSSTSNVFVPEFRLGRLKIDRATPIDREHILRDAMNLFHYHAQSKAKLEIQFLNEEGTGDGPTLEFYALIATDLQKHSLGIWWHHDDHEHNQTIYVRKLEGLFPVPYSQNDERLDTVCNYFSLMGIYFAKCLLDKYLIDMPLSIAFLKLLCMKSKYNNDSNI
;
A
#
# COMPACT_ATOMS: atom_id res chain seq x y z
N MET A 1 0.15 20.94 21.61
CA MET A 1 0.49 19.50 21.63
C MET A 1 1.38 19.09 20.46
N ILE A 2 0.94 19.19 19.19
CA ILE A 2 1.79 18.83 18.03
C ILE A 2 3.11 19.62 17.98
N SER A 3 3.11 20.90 18.38
CA SER A 3 4.36 21.69 18.46
C SER A 3 5.37 21.14 19.49
N ILE A 4 4.89 20.58 20.60
CA ILE A 4 5.72 20.02 21.69
C ILE A 4 6.35 18.68 21.25
N ILE A 5 5.57 17.83 20.57
CA ILE A 5 6.06 16.59 19.96
C ILE A 5 7.21 16.90 18.98
N ASN A 6 7.07 17.97 18.21
CA ASN A 6 8.06 18.37 17.22
C ASN A 6 9.38 18.90 17.81
N GLU A 7 9.35 19.45 19.03
CA GLU A 7 10.54 19.92 19.73
C GLU A 7 11.28 18.79 20.45
N ASN A 8 10.55 17.83 21.04
CA ASN A 8 11.17 16.78 21.85
C ASN A 8 11.72 15.59 21.03
N ILE A 9 11.18 15.29 19.84
CA ILE A 9 11.75 14.27 18.92
C ILE A 9 13.11 14.69 18.34
N GLN A 10 13.49 15.98 18.40
CA GLN A 10 14.85 16.42 18.05
C GLN A 10 15.86 16.11 19.15
N LYS A 11 15.44 16.07 20.42
CA LYS A 11 16.34 15.89 21.57
C LYS A 11 16.70 14.44 21.84
N SER A 12 15.91 13.47 21.37
CA SER A 12 16.19 12.03 21.52
C SER A 12 17.37 11.53 20.67
N SER A 13 18.04 12.39 19.91
CA SER A 13 19.27 12.09 19.17
C SER A 13 20.55 12.62 19.83
N SER A 14 20.45 13.36 20.94
CA SER A 14 21.61 13.93 21.65
C SER A 14 21.35 14.05 23.15
N THR A 15 21.89 13.07 23.89
CA THR A 15 22.29 13.05 25.32
C THR A 15 21.57 13.94 26.36
N ASN A 16 21.04 13.25 27.38
CA ASN A 16 20.96 13.57 28.81
C ASN A 16 20.42 14.95 29.24
N LEU A 17 19.18 14.94 29.76
CA LEU A 17 18.68 15.98 30.66
C LEU A 17 18.47 15.37 32.05
N THR A 18 19.36 15.71 32.97
CA THR A 18 19.19 15.53 34.41
C THR A 18 18.31 16.65 34.96
N SER A 19 17.08 16.35 35.35
CA SER A 19 16.33 17.17 36.31
C SER A 19 15.45 16.25 37.17
N ASN A 20 15.76 16.23 38.46
CA ASN A 20 15.06 15.49 39.51
C ASN A 20 13.68 16.11 39.79
N ASP A 21 12.60 15.46 39.33
CA ASP A 21 11.32 15.34 40.04
C ASP A 21 10.42 14.30 39.32
N PRO A 22 10.02 13.19 39.96
CA PRO A 22 9.49 12.01 39.25
C PRO A 22 7.98 12.06 38.91
N LYS A 23 7.28 13.20 39.04
CA LYS A 23 5.80 13.25 38.90
C LYS A 23 5.21 14.20 37.84
N ASP A 24 5.98 15.08 37.21
CA ASP A 24 5.42 16.12 36.33
C ASP A 24 6.01 16.22 34.91
N VAL A 25 6.74 15.21 34.44
CA VAL A 25 7.22 15.21 33.05
C VAL A 25 6.23 14.45 32.17
N CYS A 26 5.30 15.18 31.57
CA CYS A 26 4.45 14.67 30.49
C CYS A 26 5.35 14.14 29.37
N THR A 27 5.31 12.82 29.13
CA THR A 27 6.14 12.18 28.11
C THR A 27 5.53 12.40 26.72
N ILE A 28 6.33 12.19 25.67
CA ILE A 28 5.84 12.31 24.29
C ILE A 28 4.76 11.26 24.03
N GLU A 29 4.94 10.08 24.61
CA GLU A 29 4.03 8.95 24.58
C GLU A 29 2.67 9.33 25.18
N ASP A 30 2.65 10.01 26.34
CA ASP A 30 1.40 10.48 26.95
C ASP A 30 0.67 11.48 26.05
N ILE A 31 1.40 12.39 25.40
CA ILE A 31 0.81 13.36 24.47
C ILE A 31 0.23 12.65 23.25
N LEU A 32 0.96 11.69 22.67
CA LEU A 32 0.51 10.94 21.51
C LEU A 32 -0.72 10.09 21.83
N GLU A 33 -0.74 9.46 23.01
CA GLU A 33 -1.88 8.68 23.48
C GLU A 33 -3.11 9.57 23.70
N LEU A 34 -2.94 10.73 24.32
CA LEU A 34 -4.02 11.71 24.45
C LEU A 34 -4.55 12.17 23.08
N LEU A 35 -3.66 12.43 22.11
CA LEU A 35 -4.06 12.78 20.74
C LEU A 35 -4.83 11.65 20.06
N ARG A 36 -4.46 10.39 20.30
CA ARG A 36 -5.18 9.21 19.79
C ARG A 36 -6.59 9.12 20.35
N GLN A 37 -6.75 9.31 21.66
CA GLN A 37 -8.07 9.32 22.30
C GLN A 37 -8.92 10.48 21.80
N LEU A 38 -8.33 11.67 21.70
CA LEU A 38 -9.03 12.85 21.18
C LEU A 38 -9.48 12.64 19.73
N PHE A 39 -8.61 12.12 18.87
CA PHE A 39 -8.94 11.80 17.48
C PHE A 39 -10.08 10.77 17.37
N TYR A 40 -10.09 9.75 18.23
CA TYR A 40 -11.17 8.76 18.29
C TYR A 40 -12.50 9.39 18.73
N LEU A 41 -12.49 10.18 19.81
CA LEU A 41 -13.67 10.89 20.30
C LEU A 41 -14.22 11.87 19.27
N SER A 42 -13.35 12.61 18.58
CA SER A 42 -13.74 13.52 17.51
C SER A 42 -14.37 12.79 16.32
N ASN A 43 -13.81 11.66 15.88
CA ASN A 43 -14.40 10.87 14.80
C ASN A 43 -15.73 10.24 15.18
N THR A 44 -15.85 9.69 16.39
CA THR A 44 -17.12 9.12 16.88
C THR A 44 -18.20 10.19 17.01
N TYR A 45 -17.84 11.39 17.47
CA TYR A 45 -18.76 12.53 17.49
C TYR A 45 -19.27 12.89 16.09
N VAL A 46 -18.39 12.99 15.09
CA VAL A 46 -18.75 13.29 13.70
C VAL A 46 -19.64 12.19 13.10
N GLN A 47 -19.34 10.92 13.36
CA GLN A 47 -20.16 9.79 12.88
C GLN A 47 -21.56 9.76 13.51
N ASN A 48 -21.66 10.09 14.80
CA ASN A 48 -22.94 10.09 15.53
C ASN A 48 -23.77 11.36 15.29
N ASN A 49 -23.14 12.46 14.87
CA ASN A 49 -23.81 13.72 14.53
C ASN A 49 -23.46 14.13 13.10
N PRO A 50 -23.98 13.42 12.08
CA PRO A 50 -23.77 13.80 10.69
C PRO A 50 -24.54 15.10 10.41
N HIS A 51 -23.94 16.25 10.67
CA HIS A 51 -24.58 17.54 10.41
C HIS A 51 -24.58 17.81 8.89
N PRO A 52 -25.71 18.20 8.29
CA PRO A 52 -25.83 18.43 6.84
C PRO A 52 -25.02 19.63 6.29
N TYR A 53 -24.25 20.33 7.14
CA TYR A 53 -23.47 21.52 6.78
C TYR A 53 -21.95 21.38 7.00
N HIS A 54 -21.44 20.20 7.38
CA HIS A 54 -19.99 19.95 7.40
C HIS A 54 -19.42 19.53 6.03
N ALA A 55 -20.12 19.87 4.94
CA ALA A 55 -19.68 19.68 3.57
C ALA A 55 -18.60 20.69 3.11
N ASP A 56 -17.98 21.43 4.03
CA ASP A 56 -16.74 22.14 3.73
C ASP A 56 -15.59 21.12 3.69
N GLU A 57 -15.24 20.65 2.48
CA GLU A 57 -14.10 19.76 2.21
C GLU A 57 -12.78 20.24 2.86
N ASN A 58 -12.68 21.52 3.19
CA ASN A 58 -11.52 22.15 3.82
C ASN A 58 -11.38 21.87 5.33
N LEU A 59 -12.40 21.33 6.00
CA LEU A 59 -12.40 21.09 7.45
C LEU A 59 -12.35 19.60 7.83
N SER A 60 -11.64 18.79 7.03
CA SER A 60 -11.37 17.39 7.41
C SER A 60 -10.65 17.33 8.76
N LEU A 61 -11.18 16.51 9.67
CA LEU A 61 -10.63 16.33 11.02
C LEU A 61 -9.14 15.97 10.97
N GLU A 62 -8.71 15.26 9.94
CA GLU A 62 -7.30 14.87 9.71
C GLU A 62 -6.37 16.08 9.60
N ASN A 63 -6.84 17.22 9.08
CA ASN A 63 -6.01 18.43 8.94
C ASN A 63 -5.64 19.05 10.28
N TYR A 64 -6.45 18.86 11.33
CA TYR A 64 -6.18 19.38 12.67
C TYR A 64 -5.14 18.55 13.44
N PHE A 65 -5.06 17.25 13.14
CA PHE A 65 -4.13 16.34 13.81
C PHE A 65 -2.86 16.06 13.00
N TYR A 66 -2.83 16.46 11.73
CA TYR A 66 -1.67 16.34 10.86
C TYR A 66 -0.44 17.11 11.38
N SER A 67 0.73 16.46 11.37
CA SER A 67 2.01 17.10 11.72
C SER A 67 2.92 17.26 10.52
N LYS A 68 2.99 18.49 9.96
CA LYS A 68 3.88 18.82 8.84
C LYS A 68 5.36 18.50 9.09
N LYS A 69 5.84 18.75 10.31
CA LYS A 69 7.25 18.50 10.68
C LYS A 69 7.56 17.01 10.72
N LEU A 70 6.71 16.19 11.36
CA LEU A 70 6.88 14.73 11.37
C LEU A 70 6.72 14.12 9.98
N ASN A 71 5.77 14.63 9.21
CA ASN A 71 5.59 14.23 7.83
C ASN A 71 6.86 14.46 7.00
N ASN A 72 7.45 15.66 7.09
CA ASN A 72 8.69 15.96 6.36
C ASN A 72 9.86 15.07 6.81
N LYS A 73 9.99 14.79 8.12
CA LYS A 73 11.00 13.85 8.61
C LYS A 73 10.79 12.44 8.07
N LEU A 74 9.56 11.94 8.10
CA LEU A 74 9.24 10.61 7.56
C LEU A 74 9.54 10.54 6.07
N LEU A 75 9.12 11.55 5.30
CA LEU A 75 9.40 11.65 3.87
C LEU A 75 10.90 11.63 3.56
N GLN A 76 11.73 12.36 4.33
CA GLN A 76 13.18 12.33 4.17
C GLN A 76 13.77 10.94 4.38
N GLN A 77 13.28 10.17 5.36
CA GLN A 77 13.78 8.82 5.64
C GLN A 77 13.35 7.81 4.55
N ILE A 78 12.08 7.83 4.15
CA ILE A 78 11.54 6.81 3.22
C ILE A 78 11.88 7.05 1.75
N GLN A 79 12.32 8.25 1.39
CA GLN A 79 12.74 8.58 0.03
C GLN A 79 14.23 8.30 -0.21
N ASP A 80 15.02 8.10 0.85
CA ASP A 80 16.42 7.73 0.72
C ASP A 80 16.55 6.25 0.33
N SER A 81 17.02 6.01 -0.90
CA SER A 81 17.17 4.67 -1.45
C SER A 81 18.17 3.82 -0.66
N ILE A 82 19.18 4.42 -0.01
CA ILE A 82 20.19 3.70 0.77
C ILE A 82 19.60 3.22 2.09
N ILE A 83 18.80 4.06 2.76
CA ILE A 83 18.11 3.69 4.00
C ILE A 83 17.14 2.53 3.76
N ILE A 84 16.37 2.60 2.67
CA ILE A 84 15.48 1.52 2.26
C ILE A 84 16.27 0.26 1.87
N ALA A 85 17.35 0.40 1.11
CA ALA A 85 18.20 -0.72 0.68
C ALA A 85 18.84 -1.47 1.85
N SER A 86 19.21 -0.76 2.91
CA SER A 86 19.80 -1.32 4.12
C SER A 86 18.77 -1.75 5.16
N SER A 87 17.48 -1.54 4.91
CA SER A 87 16.39 -1.77 5.87
C SER A 87 16.66 -1.12 7.24
N SER A 88 17.30 0.06 7.23
CA SER A 88 17.77 0.77 8.43
C SER A 88 16.85 1.92 8.87
N LEU A 89 15.57 1.84 8.51
CA LEU A 89 14.59 2.83 8.93
C LEU A 89 14.52 2.90 10.46
N PRO A 90 14.51 4.11 11.05
CA PRO A 90 14.34 4.25 12.49
C PRO A 90 13.03 3.62 12.98
N ILE A 91 13.06 2.92 14.12
CA ILE A 91 11.90 2.24 14.72
C ILE A 91 10.66 3.14 14.90
N TRP A 92 10.87 4.42 15.20
CA TRP A 92 9.76 5.36 15.35
C TRP A 92 8.91 5.49 14.08
N THR A 93 9.49 5.26 12.89
CA THR A 93 8.77 5.38 11.61
C THR A 93 7.65 4.35 11.50
N GLU A 94 7.92 3.09 11.87
CA GLU A 94 6.93 2.02 11.91
C GLU A 94 5.90 2.28 13.00
N TRP A 95 6.38 2.55 14.22
CA TRP A 95 5.51 2.75 15.38
C TRP A 95 4.51 3.90 15.17
N LEU A 96 4.97 5.07 14.71
CA LEU A 96 4.09 6.21 14.48
C LEU A 96 3.15 6.00 13.29
N THR A 97 3.64 5.43 12.19
CA THR A 97 2.82 5.23 10.98
C THR A 97 1.70 4.21 11.20
N HIS A 98 1.93 3.19 12.04
CA HIS A 98 0.92 2.19 12.39
C HIS A 98 -0.02 2.63 13.52
N SER A 99 0.50 3.28 14.57
CA SER A 99 -0.28 3.57 15.78
C SER A 99 -1.01 4.91 15.72
N TYR A 100 -0.48 5.87 14.96
CA TYR A 100 -0.98 7.25 14.90
C TYR A 100 -1.13 7.71 13.45
N THR A 101 -1.95 6.98 12.67
CA THR A 101 -2.14 7.23 11.23
C THR A 101 -2.61 8.66 10.92
N PHE A 102 -3.34 9.29 11.84
CA PHE A 102 -3.87 10.64 11.71
C PHE A 102 -2.78 11.73 11.69
N LEU A 103 -1.55 11.42 12.11
CA LEU A 103 -0.44 12.38 12.05
C LEU A 103 0.07 12.60 10.62
N TYR A 104 -0.24 11.68 9.71
CA TYR A 104 0.27 11.63 8.34
C TYR A 104 -0.87 11.61 7.31
N PRO A 105 -0.74 12.36 6.21
CA PRO A 105 -1.71 12.33 5.14
C PRO A 105 -1.66 10.95 4.46
N PHE A 106 -2.75 10.61 3.78
CA PHE A 106 -2.90 9.32 3.11
C PHE A 106 -1.72 9.02 2.16
N GLU A 107 -1.25 10.01 1.41
CA GLU A 107 -0.19 9.83 0.42
C GLU A 107 1.15 9.49 1.08
N THR A 108 1.45 10.05 2.25
CA THR A 108 2.66 9.70 3.00
C THR A 108 2.57 8.28 3.56
N ARG A 109 1.39 7.88 4.06
CA ARG A 109 1.17 6.50 4.53
C ARG A 109 1.25 5.49 3.37
N GLN A 110 0.68 5.83 2.22
CA GLN A 110 0.77 5.03 1.00
C GLN A 110 2.21 4.92 0.51
N LEU A 111 2.97 6.02 0.57
CA LEU A 111 4.40 6.03 0.24
C LEU A 111 5.19 5.11 1.17
N TYR A 112 5.01 5.26 2.49
CA TYR A 112 5.62 4.39 3.49
C TYR A 112 5.31 2.92 3.21
N PHE A 113 4.04 2.59 2.97
CA PHE A 113 3.62 1.22 2.64
C PHE A 113 4.32 0.69 1.38
N ARG A 114 4.47 1.50 0.33
CA ARG A 114 5.14 1.09 -0.91
C ARG A 114 6.65 0.86 -0.73
N THR A 115 7.29 1.60 0.17
CA THR A 115 8.74 1.50 0.41
C THR A 115 9.13 0.45 1.44
N THR A 116 8.18 -0.06 2.25
CA THR A 116 8.48 -1.03 3.31
C THR A 116 7.83 -2.40 3.12
N SER A 117 6.64 -2.49 2.53
CA SER A 117 5.86 -3.75 2.54
C SER A 117 6.21 -4.76 1.43
N PHE A 118 6.75 -4.28 0.30
CA PHE A 118 6.94 -5.10 -0.91
C PHE A 118 8.34 -5.70 -1.07
N GLY A 119 9.21 -5.48 -0.09
CA GLY A 119 10.59 -5.94 -0.09
C GLY A 119 11.54 -4.97 -0.77
N THR A 120 12.79 -4.97 -0.30
CA THR A 120 13.83 -4.00 -0.63
C THR A 120 14.03 -3.78 -2.12
N SER A 121 14.17 -4.84 -2.92
CA SER A 121 14.42 -4.74 -4.37
C SER A 121 13.29 -4.00 -5.10
N ARG A 122 12.03 -4.25 -4.73
CA ARG A 122 10.88 -3.57 -5.34
C ARG A 122 10.80 -2.11 -4.93
N SER A 123 11.05 -1.82 -3.66
CA SER A 123 11.03 -0.46 -3.14
C SER A 123 12.12 0.41 -3.79
N ILE A 124 13.31 -0.15 -4.02
CA ILE A 124 14.39 0.51 -4.75
C ILE A 124 13.98 0.79 -6.21
N VAL A 125 13.49 -0.22 -6.93
CA VAL A 125 13.07 -0.05 -8.33
C VAL A 125 11.95 0.99 -8.44
N TRP A 126 11.00 0.96 -7.51
CA TRP A 126 9.91 1.93 -7.42
C TRP A 126 10.42 3.36 -7.17
N LEU A 127 11.39 3.56 -6.27
CA LEU A 127 12.02 4.86 -6.03
C LEU A 127 12.78 5.37 -7.26
N GLN A 128 13.47 4.48 -7.98
CA GLN A 128 14.15 4.81 -9.23
C GLN A 128 13.17 5.23 -10.32
N GLU A 129 12.09 4.47 -10.54
CA GLU A 129 11.04 4.80 -11.52
C GLU A 129 10.46 6.20 -11.24
N ARG A 130 10.14 6.47 -9.98
CA ARG A 130 9.62 7.78 -9.56
C ARG A 130 10.62 8.92 -9.79
N ARG A 131 11.91 8.67 -9.54
CA ARG A 131 12.98 9.66 -9.82
C ARG A 131 13.12 9.91 -11.32
N ASP A 132 13.09 8.85 -12.13
CA ASP A 132 13.17 8.93 -13.60
C ASP A 132 11.99 9.73 -14.17
N GLU A 133 10.78 9.52 -13.65
CA GLU A 133 9.58 10.30 -14.01
C GLU A 133 9.75 11.80 -13.72
N LEU A 134 10.27 12.16 -12.54
CA LEU A 134 10.50 13.55 -12.17
C LEU A 134 11.55 14.22 -13.07
N ILE A 135 12.63 13.50 -13.39
CA ILE A 135 13.67 13.99 -14.32
C ILE A 135 13.09 14.20 -15.72
N ARG A 136 12.27 13.25 -16.21
CA ARG A 136 11.59 13.37 -17.51
C ARG A 136 10.67 14.59 -17.53
N ALA A 137 9.86 14.78 -16.50
CA ALA A 137 8.95 15.92 -16.39
C ALA A 137 9.67 17.28 -16.34
N ALA A 138 10.84 17.33 -15.68
CA ALA A 138 11.68 18.53 -15.65
C ALA A 138 12.26 18.88 -17.04
N ARG A 139 12.63 17.85 -17.83
CA ARG A 139 13.17 18.03 -19.19
C ARG A 139 12.11 18.48 -20.20
N THR A 140 10.84 18.11 -20.02
CA THR A 140 9.72 18.49 -20.89
C THR A 140 9.00 19.78 -20.46
N GLY A 141 9.62 20.59 -19.60
CA GLY A 141 9.09 21.92 -19.23
C GLY A 141 7.82 21.89 -18.37
N GLY A 142 7.55 20.80 -17.64
CA GLY A 142 6.45 20.75 -16.66
C GLY A 142 5.04 20.70 -17.26
N LEU A 143 4.89 20.50 -18.57
CA LEU A 143 3.57 20.41 -19.23
C LEU A 143 2.84 19.07 -18.99
N LEU A 144 3.51 18.05 -18.43
CA LEU A 144 2.90 16.78 -18.05
C LEU A 144 2.89 16.63 -16.53
N ARG A 145 1.79 17.08 -15.91
CA ARG A 145 1.48 16.81 -14.51
C ARG A 145 1.19 15.30 -14.35
N PRO A 146 1.85 14.56 -13.44
CA PRO A 146 1.53 13.16 -13.21
C PRO A 146 0.06 13.04 -12.78
N LEU A 147 -0.67 12.13 -13.41
CA LEU A 147 -2.04 11.81 -13.03
C LEU A 147 -1.98 11.00 -11.70
N GLY A 148 -2.28 11.65 -10.57
CA GLY A 148 -2.55 10.95 -9.30
C GLY A 148 -1.54 11.10 -8.15
N GLY A 149 -0.72 12.16 -8.08
CA GLY A 149 0.17 12.41 -6.92
C GLY A 149 -0.06 13.76 -6.25
N SER A 150 -0.25 13.78 -4.92
CA SER A 150 -0.48 15.01 -4.15
C SER A 150 0.71 15.99 -4.19
N THR A 151 0.37 17.27 -4.08
CA THR A 151 1.16 18.46 -4.45
C THR A 151 2.33 18.81 -3.53
N THR A 152 2.61 18.03 -2.48
CA THR A 152 3.58 18.42 -1.44
C THR A 152 4.91 17.66 -1.51
N ALA A 153 4.91 16.41 -2.01
CA ALA A 153 6.14 15.60 -2.10
C ALA A 153 7.08 16.03 -3.25
N ALA A 154 6.53 16.63 -4.32
CA ALA A 154 7.31 17.06 -5.47
C ALA A 154 8.17 18.30 -5.18
N THR A 155 7.73 19.17 -4.27
CA THR A 155 8.43 20.42 -3.94
C THR A 155 9.71 20.18 -3.13
N THR A 156 9.71 19.17 -2.24
CA THR A 156 10.88 18.86 -1.39
C THR A 156 12.01 18.18 -2.16
N THR A 157 11.69 17.40 -3.19
CA THR A 157 12.72 16.85 -4.10
C THR A 157 13.29 17.92 -5.03
N LEU A 158 12.53 18.98 -5.35
CA LEU A 158 13.01 20.07 -6.20
C LEU A 158 14.12 20.91 -5.54
N SER A 159 14.09 21.04 -4.21
CA SER A 159 15.15 21.76 -3.47
C SER A 159 16.51 21.07 -3.52
N SER A 160 16.57 19.76 -3.66
CA SER A 160 17.83 19.02 -3.88
C SER A 160 18.38 19.12 -5.30
N PHE A 161 17.59 19.61 -6.28
CA PHE A 161 18.02 19.78 -7.67
C PHE A 161 18.55 21.20 -7.98
N ARG A 162 18.60 22.11 -6.99
CA ARG A 162 19.14 23.49 -7.15
C ARG A 162 20.63 23.65 -6.84
N ALA A 163 21.37 22.56 -6.58
CA ALA A 163 22.80 22.64 -6.37
C ALA A 163 23.56 22.58 -7.70
N ALA A 164 24.20 23.70 -8.04
CA ALA A 164 25.18 23.95 -9.12
C ALA A 164 24.66 24.69 -10.37
N SER A 165 24.38 25.99 -10.22
CA SER A 165 24.53 26.95 -11.31
C SER A 165 24.97 28.29 -10.72
N ASN A 166 26.26 28.40 -10.43
CA ASN A 166 26.93 29.68 -10.21
C ASN A 166 27.96 29.83 -11.34
N SER A 167 27.55 30.46 -12.46
CA SER A 167 28.44 31.23 -13.35
C SER A 167 27.69 31.65 -14.63
N ASN A 168 27.62 32.96 -14.81
CA ASN A 168 27.52 33.71 -16.07
C ASN A 168 26.56 33.24 -17.17
N GLU A 169 25.57 34.11 -17.40
CA GLU A 169 24.77 34.23 -18.61
C GLU A 169 25.68 34.52 -19.82
N ASN A 170 25.91 33.52 -20.66
CA ASN A 170 25.99 33.61 -22.13
C ASN A 170 26.60 32.33 -22.71
N SER A 171 25.77 31.30 -22.91
CA SER A 171 26.02 30.27 -23.93
C SER A 171 24.73 29.52 -24.27
N SER A 172 24.37 29.56 -25.55
CA SER A 172 23.30 28.80 -26.17
C SER A 172 23.70 27.33 -26.32
N SER A 173 23.75 26.61 -25.21
CA SER A 173 23.99 25.18 -25.19
C SER A 173 23.17 24.55 -24.07
N THR A 174 22.30 23.62 -24.45
CA THR A 174 21.47 22.76 -23.61
C THR A 174 22.15 22.42 -22.28
N SER A 175 21.69 23.02 -21.19
CA SER A 175 22.15 22.74 -19.83
C SER A 175 21.81 21.30 -19.46
N ASN A 176 22.75 20.39 -19.74
CA ASN A 176 22.75 19.03 -19.23
C ASN A 176 22.88 19.11 -17.71
N VAL A 177 21.75 19.07 -16.99
CA VAL A 177 21.74 18.80 -15.55
C VAL A 177 22.38 17.42 -15.37
N PHE A 178 23.66 17.41 -14.99
CA PHE A 178 24.40 16.18 -14.67
C PHE A 178 23.92 15.69 -13.31
N VAL A 179 22.87 14.86 -13.35
CA VAL A 179 22.43 14.10 -12.18
C VAL A 179 23.21 12.79 -12.20
N PRO A 180 24.06 12.48 -11.20
CA PRO A 180 24.66 11.16 -11.09
C PRO A 180 23.54 10.11 -11.05
N GLU A 181 23.43 9.34 -12.13
CA GLU A 181 22.45 8.28 -12.29
C GLU A 181 22.95 7.04 -11.54
N PHE A 182 22.79 7.04 -10.22
CA PHE A 182 23.00 5.83 -9.43
C PHE A 182 21.75 4.95 -9.55
N ARG A 183 21.84 3.89 -10.37
CA ARG A 183 20.78 2.90 -10.57
C ARG A 183 21.15 1.59 -9.86
N LEU A 184 20.46 1.27 -8.79
CA LEU A 184 20.58 -0.01 -8.08
C LEU A 184 19.75 -1.09 -8.79
N GLY A 185 20.35 -1.75 -9.79
CA GLY A 185 19.84 -3.00 -10.36
C GLY A 185 18.47 -2.93 -11.04
N ARG A 186 17.94 -4.11 -11.38
CA ARG A 186 16.60 -4.33 -11.95
C ARG A 186 15.85 -5.35 -11.10
N LEU A 187 14.53 -5.32 -11.15
CA LEU A 187 13.71 -6.32 -10.45
C LEU A 187 13.94 -7.71 -11.08
N LYS A 188 14.18 -8.72 -10.25
CA LYS A 188 14.26 -10.11 -10.69
C LYS A 188 12.92 -10.52 -11.32
N ILE A 189 12.99 -11.18 -12.47
CA ILE A 189 11.83 -11.79 -13.13
C ILE A 189 11.91 -13.30 -12.87
N ASP A 190 10.83 -13.87 -12.34
CA ASP A 190 10.63 -15.31 -12.21
C ASP A 190 9.64 -15.74 -13.29
N ARG A 191 10.12 -16.53 -14.26
CA ARG A 191 9.28 -17.10 -15.31
C ARG A 191 8.55 -18.32 -14.77
N ALA A 192 7.22 -18.31 -14.88
CA ALA A 192 6.37 -19.40 -14.47
C ALA A 192 6.51 -20.61 -15.40
N THR A 193 6.17 -21.79 -14.90
CA THR A 193 5.86 -22.94 -15.76
C THR A 193 4.67 -22.59 -16.67
N PRO A 194 4.64 -23.06 -17.94
CA PRO A 194 3.54 -22.77 -18.85
C PRO A 194 2.18 -23.16 -18.25
N ILE A 195 1.19 -22.27 -18.39
CA ILE A 195 -0.15 -22.42 -17.82
C ILE A 195 -1.11 -22.95 -18.88
N ASP A 196 -1.91 -23.95 -18.51
CA ASP A 196 -2.98 -24.46 -19.35
C ASP A 196 -4.26 -23.64 -19.15
N ARG A 197 -4.82 -23.10 -20.25
CA ARG A 197 -6.05 -22.29 -20.24
C ARG A 197 -7.28 -23.08 -19.83
N GLU A 198 -7.28 -24.39 -20.02
CA GLU A 198 -8.41 -25.24 -19.62
C GLU A 198 -8.43 -25.45 -18.10
N HIS A 199 -7.28 -25.29 -17.43
CA HIS A 199 -7.08 -25.64 -16.02
C HIS A 199 -6.50 -24.48 -15.18
N ILE A 200 -6.92 -23.24 -15.46
CA ILE A 200 -6.41 -22.01 -14.83
C ILE A 200 -6.34 -22.11 -13.30
N LEU A 201 -7.43 -22.49 -12.62
CA LEU A 201 -7.43 -22.51 -11.16
C LEU A 201 -6.45 -23.53 -10.56
N ARG A 202 -6.35 -24.72 -11.17
CA ARG A 202 -5.43 -25.76 -10.72
C ARG A 202 -3.98 -25.28 -10.85
N ASP A 203 -3.65 -24.74 -12.01
CA ASP A 203 -2.29 -24.28 -12.29
C ASP A 203 -1.95 -23.03 -11.47
N ALA A 204 -2.92 -22.13 -11.26
CA ALA A 204 -2.79 -20.98 -10.37
C ALA A 204 -2.56 -21.38 -8.92
N MET A 205 -3.27 -22.39 -8.40
CA MET A 205 -3.01 -22.92 -7.06
C MET A 205 -1.55 -23.36 -6.93
N ASN A 206 -1.05 -24.19 -7.84
CA ASN A 206 0.32 -24.68 -7.76
C ASN A 206 1.35 -23.53 -7.87
N LEU A 207 1.17 -22.66 -8.87
CA LEU A 207 2.08 -21.54 -9.12
C LEU A 207 2.12 -20.56 -7.93
N PHE A 208 0.96 -20.15 -7.42
CA PHE A 208 0.89 -19.14 -6.37
C PHE A 208 1.29 -19.68 -5.01
N HIS A 209 1.02 -20.95 -4.69
CA HIS A 209 1.56 -21.55 -3.46
C HIS A 209 3.10 -21.61 -3.53
N TYR A 210 3.67 -22.01 -4.67
CA TYR A 210 5.13 -22.06 -4.84
C TYR A 210 5.78 -20.67 -4.79
N HIS A 211 5.19 -19.66 -5.45
CA HIS A 211 5.73 -18.31 -5.50
C HIS A 211 5.20 -17.37 -4.41
N ALA A 212 4.44 -17.84 -3.41
CA ALA A 212 3.75 -17.00 -2.43
C ALA A 212 4.69 -15.99 -1.75
N GLN A 213 5.87 -16.48 -1.32
CA GLN A 213 6.87 -15.67 -0.62
C GLN A 213 7.78 -14.87 -1.58
N SER A 214 7.86 -15.26 -2.86
CA SER A 214 8.72 -14.58 -3.84
C SER A 214 8.24 -13.15 -4.08
N LYS A 215 9.18 -12.21 -3.99
CA LYS A 215 8.98 -10.79 -4.35
C LYS A 215 9.48 -10.49 -5.77
N ALA A 216 9.91 -11.49 -6.54
CA ALA A 216 10.21 -11.31 -7.96
C ALA A 216 8.94 -10.95 -8.75
N LYS A 217 9.11 -10.32 -9.92
CA LYS A 217 8.01 -10.13 -10.88
C LYS A 217 7.73 -11.47 -11.54
N LEU A 218 6.47 -11.91 -11.52
CA LEU A 218 6.06 -13.13 -12.20
C LEU A 218 5.85 -12.84 -13.68
N GLU A 219 6.36 -13.72 -14.53
CA GLU A 219 6.14 -13.68 -15.97
C GLU A 219 5.43 -14.96 -16.41
N ILE A 220 4.22 -14.80 -16.94
CA ILE A 220 3.36 -15.91 -17.37
C ILE A 220 3.56 -16.21 -18.85
N GLN A 221 3.48 -17.49 -19.17
CA GLN A 221 3.37 -18.03 -20.52
C GLN A 221 2.21 -19.02 -20.54
N PHE A 222 1.37 -18.97 -21.57
CA PHE A 222 0.36 -19.99 -21.81
C PHE A 222 0.92 -21.14 -22.64
N LEU A 223 0.44 -22.35 -22.38
CA LEU A 223 0.84 -23.56 -23.09
C LEU A 223 0.51 -23.41 -24.59
N ASN A 224 1.46 -23.77 -25.46
CA ASN A 224 1.33 -23.71 -26.91
C ASN A 224 1.06 -22.31 -27.50
N GLU A 225 1.31 -21.25 -26.73
CA GLU A 225 1.17 -19.86 -27.20
C GLU A 225 2.51 -19.14 -27.27
N GLU A 226 2.66 -18.30 -28.29
CA GLU A 226 3.79 -17.41 -28.45
C GLU A 226 3.54 -16.12 -27.67
N GLY A 227 4.37 -15.86 -26.67
CA GLY A 227 4.33 -14.63 -25.90
C GLY A 227 4.55 -14.85 -24.42
N THR A 228 5.37 -13.99 -23.84
CA THR A 228 5.53 -13.86 -22.39
C THR A 228 5.55 -12.38 -22.02
N GLY A 229 5.39 -12.08 -20.74
CA GLY A 229 5.48 -10.70 -20.22
C GLY A 229 4.17 -10.18 -19.66
N ASP A 230 4.00 -8.85 -19.69
CA ASP A 230 2.93 -8.15 -18.97
C ASP A 230 1.52 -8.45 -19.50
N GLY A 231 1.37 -8.66 -20.81
CA GLY A 231 0.08 -8.99 -21.44
C GLY A 231 -0.47 -10.34 -20.99
N PRO A 232 0.24 -11.46 -21.26
CA PRO A 232 -0.17 -12.79 -20.79
C PRO A 232 -0.30 -12.86 -19.27
N THR A 233 0.53 -12.13 -18.53
CA THR A 233 0.43 -12.04 -17.08
C THR A 233 -0.88 -11.35 -16.66
N LEU A 234 -1.20 -10.17 -17.20
CA LEU A 234 -2.45 -9.47 -16.90
C LEU A 234 -3.67 -10.36 -17.22
N GLU A 235 -3.63 -11.05 -18.35
CA GLU A 235 -4.68 -11.99 -18.76
C GLU A 235 -4.85 -13.13 -17.75
N PHE A 236 -3.76 -13.77 -17.33
CA PHE A 236 -3.80 -14.83 -16.33
C PHE A 236 -4.44 -14.37 -15.02
N TYR A 237 -4.10 -13.16 -14.55
CA TYR A 237 -4.72 -12.58 -13.36
C TYR A 237 -6.22 -12.30 -13.54
N ALA A 238 -6.65 -11.88 -14.73
CA ALA A 238 -8.06 -11.68 -15.07
C ALA A 238 -8.83 -13.02 -15.16
N LEU A 239 -8.21 -14.07 -15.69
CA LEU A 239 -8.79 -15.41 -15.73
C LEU A 239 -8.99 -15.99 -14.33
N ILE A 240 -8.02 -15.81 -13.42
CA ILE A 240 -8.19 -16.20 -12.00
C ILE A 240 -9.37 -15.47 -11.37
N ALA A 241 -9.48 -14.14 -11.57
CA ALA A 241 -10.60 -13.36 -11.06
C ALA A 241 -11.94 -13.88 -11.58
N THR A 242 -12.02 -14.16 -12.88
CA THR A 242 -13.23 -14.67 -13.53
C THR A 242 -13.59 -16.07 -13.01
N ASP A 243 -12.61 -16.96 -12.92
CA ASP A 243 -12.81 -18.34 -12.47
C ASP A 243 -13.22 -18.42 -10.99
N LEU A 244 -12.65 -17.58 -10.13
CA LEU A 244 -13.04 -17.49 -8.73
C LEU A 244 -14.52 -17.10 -8.56
N GLN A 245 -15.18 -16.50 -9.55
CA GLN A 245 -16.60 -16.10 -9.49
C GLN A 245 -17.58 -17.20 -9.92
N LYS A 246 -17.10 -18.37 -10.36
CA LYS A 246 -17.96 -19.46 -10.88
C LYS A 246 -18.89 -20.03 -9.79
N HIS A 247 -20.14 -20.30 -10.15
CA HIS A 247 -21.10 -20.97 -9.27
C HIS A 247 -20.63 -22.36 -8.82
N SER A 248 -19.90 -23.07 -9.69
CA SER A 248 -19.40 -24.43 -9.44
C SER A 248 -18.42 -24.52 -8.27
N LEU A 249 -17.81 -23.42 -7.84
CA LEU A 249 -16.91 -23.39 -6.69
C LEU A 249 -17.67 -23.39 -5.35
N GLY A 250 -18.93 -22.93 -5.34
CA GLY A 250 -19.75 -22.85 -4.13
C GLY A 250 -19.24 -21.89 -3.06
N ILE A 251 -18.30 -20.98 -3.35
CA ILE A 251 -17.68 -20.12 -2.32
C ILE A 251 -18.43 -18.81 -2.06
N TRP A 252 -19.37 -18.43 -2.92
CA TRP A 252 -20.14 -17.18 -2.81
C TRP A 252 -21.59 -17.40 -2.43
N TRP A 253 -22.06 -16.61 -1.46
CA TRP A 253 -23.45 -16.59 -1.04
C TRP A 253 -24.34 -16.25 -2.23
N HIS A 254 -25.31 -17.11 -2.52
CA HIS A 254 -26.31 -16.96 -3.57
C HIS A 254 -27.69 -17.30 -2.98
N HIS A 255 -28.72 -16.57 -3.38
CA HIS A 255 -30.10 -16.96 -3.09
C HIS A 255 -30.53 -17.84 -4.26
N ASP A 256 -31.12 -19.01 -3.99
CA ASP A 256 -31.63 -19.92 -5.01
C ASP A 256 -32.88 -19.33 -5.69
N ASP A 257 -32.73 -18.19 -6.35
CA ASP A 257 -33.75 -17.64 -7.22
C ASP A 257 -33.65 -18.42 -8.52
N HIS A 258 -34.62 -19.31 -8.76
CA HIS A 258 -34.70 -20.21 -9.92
C HIS A 258 -34.54 -19.54 -11.29
N GLU A 259 -34.57 -18.21 -11.38
CA GLU A 259 -34.35 -17.40 -12.58
C GLU A 259 -32.86 -17.08 -12.87
N HIS A 260 -31.95 -17.21 -11.90
CA HIS A 260 -30.53 -16.84 -12.04
C HIS A 260 -29.61 -17.98 -12.53
N ASN A 261 -30.17 -19.17 -12.78
CA ASN A 261 -29.43 -20.36 -13.22
C ASN A 261 -28.91 -20.30 -14.68
N GLN A 262 -29.01 -19.17 -15.38
CA GLN A 262 -28.54 -19.05 -16.76
C GLN A 262 -27.05 -18.66 -16.88
N THR A 263 -26.42 -18.10 -15.85
CA THR A 263 -25.03 -17.63 -15.93
C THR A 263 -24.06 -18.52 -15.17
N ILE A 264 -22.88 -18.75 -15.76
CA ILE A 264 -21.79 -19.54 -15.16
C ILE A 264 -21.22 -18.87 -13.89
N TYR A 265 -21.35 -17.55 -13.78
CA TYR A 265 -20.73 -16.72 -12.74
C TYR A 265 -21.76 -16.12 -11.79
N VAL A 266 -21.39 -16.03 -10.51
CA VAL A 266 -22.19 -15.40 -9.47
C VAL A 266 -22.15 -13.88 -9.68
N ARG A 267 -23.30 -13.27 -9.94
CA ARG A 267 -23.44 -11.82 -10.09
C ARG A 267 -24.43 -11.28 -9.07
N LYS A 268 -23.97 -10.34 -8.23
CA LYS A 268 -24.81 -9.67 -7.23
C LYS A 268 -24.57 -8.17 -7.25
N LEU A 269 -25.65 -7.40 -7.20
CA LEU A 269 -25.60 -5.94 -7.10
C LEU A 269 -24.86 -5.48 -5.84
N GLU A 270 -25.02 -6.21 -4.73
CA GLU A 270 -24.37 -5.90 -3.45
C GLU A 270 -22.92 -6.40 -3.36
N GLY A 271 -22.44 -7.08 -4.40
CA GLY A 271 -21.14 -7.72 -4.46
C GLY A 271 -21.09 -9.13 -3.86
N LEU A 272 -19.95 -9.77 -4.02
CA LEU A 272 -19.65 -11.13 -3.59
C LEU A 272 -19.42 -11.15 -2.07
N PHE A 273 -20.09 -12.08 -1.40
CA PHE A 273 -19.90 -12.34 0.02
C PHE A 273 -19.74 -13.86 0.22
N PRO A 274 -18.79 -14.33 1.05
CA PRO A 274 -18.58 -15.76 1.27
C PRO A 274 -19.83 -16.52 1.75
N VAL A 275 -20.03 -17.76 1.28
CA VAL A 275 -21.05 -18.65 1.86
C VAL A 275 -20.66 -19.02 3.30
N PRO A 276 -21.58 -18.96 4.27
CA PRO A 276 -21.35 -19.56 5.58
C PRO A 276 -21.44 -21.09 5.50
N TYR A 277 -20.31 -21.77 5.66
CA TYR A 277 -20.23 -23.23 5.73
C TYR A 277 -20.35 -23.72 7.19
N SER A 278 -20.93 -24.91 7.37
CA SER A 278 -20.88 -25.59 8.67
C SER A 278 -19.46 -26.12 8.94
N GLN A 279 -19.06 -26.20 10.21
CA GLN A 279 -17.72 -26.65 10.59
C GLN A 279 -17.41 -28.10 10.16
N ASN A 280 -18.44 -28.91 9.92
CA ASN A 280 -18.32 -30.32 9.55
C ASN A 280 -18.61 -30.57 8.06
N ASP A 281 -18.67 -29.53 7.22
CA ASP A 281 -18.91 -29.70 5.79
C ASP A 281 -17.67 -30.29 5.10
N GLU A 282 -17.83 -31.40 4.38
CA GLU A 282 -16.74 -32.10 3.68
C GLU A 282 -16.05 -31.22 2.62
N ARG A 283 -16.73 -30.18 2.12
CA ARG A 283 -16.18 -29.25 1.11
C ARG A 283 -15.25 -28.20 1.70
N LEU A 284 -15.19 -28.08 3.03
CA LEU A 284 -14.51 -26.98 3.71
C LEU A 284 -13.02 -26.90 3.32
N ASP A 285 -12.33 -28.02 3.22
CA ASP A 285 -10.92 -28.06 2.80
C ASP A 285 -10.71 -27.45 1.41
N THR A 286 -11.58 -27.81 0.46
CA THR A 286 -11.53 -27.27 -0.90
C THR A 286 -11.87 -25.78 -0.92
N VAL A 287 -12.90 -25.36 -0.18
CA VAL A 287 -13.31 -23.96 -0.03
C VAL A 287 -12.17 -23.12 0.56
N CYS A 288 -11.52 -23.61 1.63
CA CYS A 288 -10.37 -22.98 2.26
C CYS A 288 -9.19 -22.84 1.29
N ASN A 289 -8.94 -23.84 0.43
CA ASN A 289 -7.91 -23.75 -0.60
C ASN A 289 -8.20 -22.65 -1.63
N TYR A 290 -9.47 -22.45 -2.03
CA TYR A 290 -9.83 -21.32 -2.90
C TYR A 290 -9.63 -19.96 -2.21
N PHE A 291 -9.98 -19.83 -0.93
CA PHE A 291 -9.72 -18.60 -0.17
C PHE A 291 -8.23 -18.35 0.05
N SER A 292 -7.43 -19.40 0.26
CA SER A 292 -5.97 -19.32 0.32
C SER A 292 -5.39 -18.81 -1.01
N LEU A 293 -5.82 -19.41 -2.13
CA LEU A 293 -5.46 -18.94 -3.48
C LEU A 293 -5.84 -17.46 -3.66
N MET A 294 -7.06 -17.08 -3.29
CA MET A 294 -7.55 -15.71 -3.43
C MET A 294 -6.71 -14.72 -2.61
N GLY A 295 -6.30 -15.09 -1.40
CA GLY A 295 -5.42 -14.27 -0.56
C GLY A 295 -4.05 -14.04 -1.21
N ILE A 296 -3.42 -15.09 -1.74
CA ILE A 296 -2.14 -14.97 -2.45
C ILE A 296 -2.32 -14.15 -3.74
N TYR A 297 -3.37 -14.42 -4.51
CA TYR A 297 -3.73 -13.68 -5.71
C TYR A 297 -3.88 -12.18 -5.43
N PHE A 298 -4.65 -11.78 -4.41
CA PHE A 298 -4.79 -10.37 -4.03
C PHE A 298 -3.45 -9.75 -3.63
N ALA A 299 -2.65 -10.46 -2.83
CA ALA A 299 -1.33 -9.99 -2.44
C ALA A 299 -0.42 -9.78 -3.65
N LYS A 300 -0.46 -10.70 -4.63
CA LYS A 300 0.28 -10.61 -5.88
C LYS A 300 -0.21 -9.48 -6.78
N CYS A 301 -1.52 -9.27 -6.92
CA CYS A 301 -2.08 -8.10 -7.62
C CYS A 301 -1.56 -6.79 -7.02
N LEU A 302 -1.63 -6.65 -5.69
CA LEU A 302 -1.18 -5.44 -4.99
C LEU A 302 0.32 -5.19 -5.17
N LEU A 303 1.10 -6.28 -5.12
CA LEU A 303 2.55 -6.30 -5.30
C LEU A 303 2.94 -5.87 -6.72
N ASP A 304 2.25 -6.37 -7.75
CA ASP A 304 2.48 -6.11 -9.17
C ASP A 304 1.69 -4.90 -9.73
N LYS A 305 0.92 -4.22 -8.88
CA LYS A 305 0.08 -3.06 -9.21
C LYS A 305 -1.04 -3.39 -10.21
N TYR A 306 -1.50 -4.63 -10.24
CA TYR A 306 -2.69 -5.02 -10.99
C TYR A 306 -3.96 -4.70 -10.20
N LEU A 307 -5.00 -4.28 -10.93
CA LEU A 307 -6.34 -4.12 -10.36
C LEU A 307 -6.96 -5.51 -10.16
N ILE A 308 -7.66 -5.67 -9.05
CA ILE A 308 -8.41 -6.89 -8.73
C ILE A 308 -9.82 -6.70 -9.28
N ASP A 309 -10.16 -7.41 -10.35
CA ASP A 309 -11.48 -7.34 -10.98
C ASP A 309 -12.46 -8.34 -10.36
N MET A 310 -12.73 -8.14 -9.07
CA MET A 310 -13.69 -8.93 -8.30
C MET A 310 -14.67 -7.98 -7.61
N PRO A 311 -15.98 -8.07 -7.87
CA PRO A 311 -16.97 -7.19 -7.26
C PRO A 311 -17.26 -7.66 -5.82
N LEU A 312 -16.30 -7.52 -4.90
CA LEU A 312 -16.49 -7.91 -3.50
C LEU A 312 -17.47 -6.95 -2.80
N SER A 313 -18.34 -7.51 -1.97
CA SER A 313 -19.22 -6.70 -1.12
C SER A 313 -18.42 -5.85 -0.14
N ILE A 314 -18.94 -4.65 0.19
CA ILE A 314 -18.31 -3.74 1.15
C ILE A 314 -18.16 -4.41 2.53
N ALA A 315 -19.13 -5.23 2.92
CA ALA A 315 -19.07 -5.99 4.17
C ALA A 315 -17.88 -6.95 4.20
N PHE A 316 -17.66 -7.70 3.11
CA PHE A 316 -16.53 -8.62 3.03
C PHE A 316 -15.18 -7.87 2.98
N LEU A 317 -15.08 -6.77 2.23
CA LEU A 317 -13.88 -5.92 2.24
C LEU A 317 -13.57 -5.38 3.64
N LYS A 318 -14.58 -4.95 4.40
CA LYS A 318 -14.40 -4.54 5.79
C LYS A 318 -13.86 -5.70 6.64
N LEU A 319 -14.42 -6.90 6.53
CA LEU A 319 -13.95 -8.09 7.24
C LEU A 319 -12.48 -8.41 6.91
N LEU A 320 -12.07 -8.32 5.65
CA LEU A 320 -10.68 -8.55 5.22
C LEU A 320 -9.70 -7.52 5.82
N CYS A 321 -10.15 -6.29 6.04
CA CYS A 321 -9.34 -5.20 6.59
C CYS A 321 -9.42 -5.07 8.12
N MET A 322 -10.28 -5.83 8.78
CA MET A 322 -10.39 -5.79 10.24
C MET A 322 -9.15 -6.41 10.87
N LYS A 323 -8.45 -5.63 11.70
CA LYS A 323 -7.38 -6.16 12.55
C LYS A 323 -8.03 -7.14 13.53
N SER A 324 -7.68 -8.43 13.44
CA SER A 324 -8.13 -9.42 14.41
C SER A 324 -7.82 -8.90 15.82
N LYS A 325 -8.85 -8.76 16.65
CA LYS A 325 -8.67 -8.48 18.08
C LYS A 325 -8.19 -9.72 18.86
N TYR A 326 -8.08 -10.87 18.21
CA TYR A 326 -7.56 -12.09 18.80
C TYR A 326 -6.06 -12.17 18.55
N ASN A 327 -5.29 -11.69 19.52
CA ASN A 327 -3.94 -12.15 19.80
C ASN A 327 -3.77 -12.24 21.33
N ASN A 328 -3.86 -13.49 21.82
CA ASN A 328 -3.14 -14.09 22.95
C ASN A 328 -3.13 -13.38 24.31
N ASP A 329 -4.24 -13.49 25.06
CA ASP A 329 -4.23 -13.58 26.54
C ASP A 329 -4.32 -15.05 27.02
N SER A 330 -3.82 -16.00 26.23
CA SER A 330 -3.77 -17.41 26.62
C SER A 330 -2.42 -18.04 26.28
N ASN A 331 -1.60 -18.19 27.34
CA ASN A 331 -0.35 -18.96 27.49
C ASN A 331 0.90 -18.24 26.91
N ILE A 332 1.97 -17.93 27.66
CA ILE A 332 2.62 -18.53 28.85
C ILE A 332 3.17 -17.42 29.76
#